data_AF-T0MDK7-F1
#
_entry.id   AF-T0MDK7-F1
#
_cell.length_a   1.000
_cell.length_b   1.000
_cell.length_c   1.000
_cell.angle_alpha   90.00
_cell.angle_beta   90.00
_cell.angle_gamma   90.00
#
_symmetry.space_group_name_H-M   'P 1'
#
loop_
_entity.id
_entity.type
_entity.pdbx_description
1 polymer ?
#
loop_
_entity_poly.entity_id
_entity_poly.type
_entity_poly.pdbx_seq_one_letter_code
_entity_poly.pdbx_strand_id
1 'polypeptide(L)'
;MTNETPFSNETSSTIETTSNRMLFKDDTSLKLKHENMKLKGEVSILRQNILVLEKENYNLKIDKSNLSKSSIINSKKQELELLKLQYKINENKPSAYNKQNTNTSIDLKWALMHSNTDLNFQLEPFEYTRLKFLKDFFYNEFYQFETGKIIKFLNEIDDYKKWLDFFCLFCCKLDVFNSFFDLIFINNHFEDIKIELLETLPLDWIINYKNGDILSVIKEFVKMFYHKMTIFIYNITKERPFIINFLLDAEIFTKMIKNENHESNLLLNEICKNGGLNLINRYNFHFLNNDQLKYLYKDDYIDFL
;
A
#
# COMPACT_ATOMS: atom_id res chain seq x y z
N MET A 1 83.88 75.78 -4.51
CA MET A 1 82.66 76.13 -5.26
C MET A 1 82.52 75.13 -6.39
N THR A 2 81.34 74.49 -6.47
CA THR A 2 80.65 73.89 -7.64
C THR A 2 81.42 73.06 -8.67
N ASN A 3 80.91 71.82 -8.84
CA ASN A 3 80.70 70.99 -10.06
C ASN A 3 81.90 70.75 -11.01
N GLU A 4 82.12 69.58 -11.61
CA GLU A 4 81.18 68.68 -12.29
C GLU A 4 81.90 67.36 -12.63
N THR A 5 81.12 66.29 -12.78
CA THR A 5 81.36 65.01 -13.51
C THR A 5 81.79 65.21 -14.99
N PRO A 6 81.88 64.21 -15.91
CA PRO A 6 81.77 62.73 -15.84
C PRO A 6 82.87 61.94 -16.62
N PHE A 7 83.10 60.64 -16.33
CA PHE A 7 82.67 59.42 -17.07
C PHE A 7 82.89 59.44 -18.59
N SER A 8 83.54 58.45 -19.20
CA SER A 8 83.09 57.06 -19.48
C SER A 8 84.03 56.50 -20.57
N ASN A 9 84.18 55.22 -20.92
CA ASN A 9 83.59 53.92 -20.56
C ASN A 9 84.48 52.86 -21.25
N GLU A 10 84.65 51.69 -20.64
CA GLU A 10 84.73 50.41 -21.35
C GLU A 10 84.11 49.34 -20.44
N THR A 11 83.30 48.42 -20.99
CA THR A 11 83.41 46.96 -20.74
C THR A 11 82.35 46.12 -21.47
N SER A 12 82.90 45.18 -22.22
CA SER A 12 82.54 43.80 -22.57
C SER A 12 81.22 43.13 -22.15
N SER A 13 80.67 42.46 -23.16
CA SER A 13 79.58 41.49 -23.26
C SER A 13 79.77 40.17 -22.51
N THR A 14 78.76 39.74 -21.73
CA THR A 14 78.36 38.32 -21.50
C THR A 14 77.07 38.24 -20.66
N ILE A 15 75.89 38.50 -21.25
CA ILE A 15 74.59 38.24 -20.60
C ILE A 15 73.53 37.86 -21.65
N GLU A 16 73.49 36.61 -22.12
CA GLU A 16 72.32 36.13 -22.90
C GLU A 16 71.86 34.69 -22.60
N THR A 17 72.58 33.89 -21.81
CA THR A 17 72.24 32.45 -21.65
C THR A 17 71.39 32.09 -20.43
N THR A 18 71.15 33.02 -19.50
CA THR A 18 70.41 32.74 -18.25
C THR A 18 68.92 33.11 -18.30
N SER A 19 68.50 34.00 -19.21
CA SER A 19 67.12 34.52 -19.24
C SER A 19 66.14 33.56 -19.95
N ASN A 20 66.54 32.91 -21.05
CA ASN A 20 65.68 31.93 -21.74
C ASN A 20 65.45 30.63 -20.92
N ARG A 21 66.39 30.23 -20.05
CA ARG A 21 66.25 29.00 -19.26
C ARG A 21 65.24 29.12 -18.12
N MET A 22 64.93 30.34 -17.66
CA MET A 22 63.85 30.61 -16.70
C MET A 22 62.47 30.65 -17.38
N LEU A 23 62.35 31.29 -18.55
CA LEU A 23 61.11 31.34 -19.34
C LEU A 23 60.58 29.95 -19.72
N PHE A 24 61.45 29.01 -20.16
CA PHE A 24 61.02 27.64 -20.46
C PHE A 24 60.66 26.82 -19.20
N LYS A 25 61.24 27.13 -18.04
CA LYS A 25 60.90 26.47 -16.76
C LYS A 25 59.53 26.93 -16.25
N ASP A 26 59.18 28.20 -16.44
CA ASP A 26 57.89 28.74 -16.03
C ASP A 26 56.76 28.28 -16.96
N ASP A 27 57.01 28.18 -18.27
CA ASP A 27 56.03 27.64 -19.23
C ASP A 27 55.77 26.14 -19.06
N THR A 28 56.81 25.35 -18.76
CA THR A 28 56.65 23.92 -18.43
C THR A 28 55.97 23.74 -17.08
N SER A 29 56.29 24.58 -16.08
CA SER A 29 55.63 24.60 -14.78
C SER A 29 54.15 24.95 -14.87
N LEU A 30 53.77 25.92 -15.70
CA LEU A 30 52.37 26.30 -15.94
C LEU A 30 51.59 25.18 -16.66
N LYS A 31 52.19 24.55 -17.68
CA LYS A 31 51.60 23.38 -18.36
C LYS A 31 51.40 22.22 -17.39
N LEU A 32 52.41 21.90 -16.58
CA LEU A 32 52.33 20.85 -15.55
C LEU A 32 51.32 21.15 -14.45
N LYS A 33 51.13 22.42 -14.08
CA LYS A 33 50.08 22.84 -13.14
C LYS A 33 48.68 22.66 -13.73
N HIS A 34 48.49 23.03 -14.99
CA HIS A 34 47.21 22.89 -15.68
C HIS A 34 46.84 21.41 -15.88
N GLU A 35 47.81 20.59 -16.26
CA GLU A 35 47.66 19.14 -16.38
C GLU A 35 47.38 18.48 -15.02
N ASN A 36 48.07 18.89 -13.94
CA ASN A 36 47.76 18.45 -12.58
C ASN A 36 46.33 18.81 -12.15
N MET A 37 45.86 20.01 -12.52
CA MET A 37 44.52 20.47 -12.17
C MET A 37 43.45 19.67 -12.93
N LYS A 38 43.69 19.36 -14.21
CA LYS A 38 42.85 18.48 -15.02
C LYS A 38 42.79 17.06 -14.44
N LEU A 39 43.96 16.47 -14.14
CA LEU A 39 44.06 15.15 -13.51
C LEU A 39 43.37 15.10 -12.14
N LYS A 40 43.47 16.16 -11.33
CA LYS A 40 42.72 16.28 -10.07
C LYS A 40 41.20 16.31 -10.29
N GLY A 41 40.74 17.00 -11.33
CA GLY A 41 39.34 17.01 -11.72
C GLY A 41 38.84 15.62 -12.12
N GLU A 42 39.60 14.94 -12.98
CA GLU A 42 39.29 13.56 -13.41
C GLU A 42 39.29 12.58 -12.23
N VAL A 43 40.26 12.67 -11.32
CA VAL A 43 40.29 11.87 -10.08
C VAL A 43 39.10 12.16 -9.18
N SER A 44 38.65 13.41 -9.08
CA SER A 44 37.46 13.77 -8.30
C SER A 44 36.20 13.14 -8.88
N ILE A 45 36.05 13.17 -10.21
CA ILE A 45 34.92 12.54 -10.90
C ILE A 45 34.96 11.02 -10.72
N LEU A 46 36.14 10.40 -10.86
CA LEU A 46 36.31 8.96 -10.64
C LEU A 46 35.97 8.55 -9.21
N ARG A 47 36.37 9.34 -8.20
CA ARG A 47 35.98 9.10 -6.80
C ARG A 47 34.47 9.20 -6.59
N GLN A 48 33.83 10.18 -7.21
CA GLN A 48 32.37 10.33 -7.17
C GLN A 48 31.68 9.09 -7.78
N ASN A 49 32.16 8.63 -8.93
CA ASN A 49 31.61 7.46 -9.62
C ASN A 49 31.81 6.17 -8.82
N ILE A 50 32.96 6.00 -8.16
CA ILE A 50 33.21 4.85 -7.27
C ILE A 50 32.21 4.86 -6.11
N LEU A 51 31.98 6.00 -5.47
CA LEU A 51 31.00 6.10 -4.37
C LEU A 51 29.57 5.77 -4.82
N VAL A 52 29.19 6.18 -6.04
CA VAL A 52 27.88 5.84 -6.62
C VAL A 52 27.77 4.34 -6.86
N LEU A 53 28.80 3.72 -7.47
CA LEU A 53 28.83 2.28 -7.73
C LEU A 53 28.83 1.45 -6.44
N GLU A 54 29.54 1.89 -5.40
CA GLU A 54 29.52 1.24 -4.08
C GLU A 54 28.12 1.28 -3.46
N LYS A 55 27.42 2.42 -3.58
CA LYS A 55 26.04 2.57 -3.11
C LYS A 55 25.07 1.69 -3.88
N GLU A 56 25.19 1.63 -5.21
CA GLU A 56 24.36 0.74 -6.05
C GLU A 56 24.62 -0.73 -5.73
N ASN A 57 25.88 -1.13 -5.54
CA ASN A 57 26.24 -2.51 -5.20
C ASN A 57 25.76 -2.89 -3.79
N TYR A 58 25.77 -1.95 -2.85
CA TYR A 58 25.16 -2.14 -1.53
C TYR A 58 23.64 -2.32 -1.63
N ASN A 59 22.95 -1.51 -2.43
CA ASN A 59 21.51 -1.65 -2.67
C ASN A 59 21.18 -2.99 -3.32
N LEU A 60 21.95 -3.42 -4.33
CA LEU A 60 21.77 -4.73 -4.97
C LEU A 60 21.98 -5.90 -4.01
N LYS A 61 22.91 -5.79 -3.05
CA LYS A 61 23.10 -6.78 -1.97
C LYS A 61 21.89 -6.81 -1.02
N ILE A 62 21.32 -5.65 -0.69
CA ILE A 62 20.10 -5.55 0.11
C ILE A 62 18.93 -6.20 -0.64
N ASP A 63 18.72 -5.88 -1.91
CA ASP A 63 17.64 -6.43 -2.73
C ASP A 63 17.75 -7.96 -2.86
N LYS A 64 18.97 -8.47 -3.05
CA LYS A 64 19.23 -9.92 -3.08
C LYS A 64 18.97 -10.59 -1.73
N SER A 65 19.24 -9.91 -0.62
CA SER A 65 18.92 -10.38 0.73
C SER A 65 17.41 -10.33 1.04
N ASN A 66 16.69 -9.37 0.45
CA ASN A 66 15.25 -9.23 0.60
C ASN A 66 14.51 -10.27 -0.24
N LEU A 67 15.00 -10.59 -1.45
CA LEU A 67 14.49 -11.66 -2.30
C LEU A 67 14.67 -13.07 -1.68
N SER A 68 15.79 -13.33 -1.00
CA SER A 68 16.00 -14.60 -0.31
C SER A 68 15.19 -14.70 0.99
N LYS A 69 14.97 -13.58 1.68
CA LYS A 69 14.03 -13.52 2.82
C LYS A 69 12.59 -13.67 2.37
N SER A 70 12.17 -13.08 1.25
CA SER A 70 10.79 -13.17 0.77
C SER A 70 10.43 -14.57 0.28
N SER A 71 11.35 -15.30 -0.33
CA SER A 71 11.11 -16.70 -0.73
C SER A 71 10.98 -17.63 0.47
N ILE A 72 11.81 -17.45 1.51
CA ILE A 72 11.73 -18.20 2.77
C ILE A 72 10.47 -17.82 3.58
N ILE A 73 10.09 -16.54 3.57
CA ILE A 73 8.84 -16.07 4.21
C ILE A 73 7.62 -16.65 3.48
N ASN A 74 7.62 -16.68 2.15
CA ASN A 74 6.52 -17.26 1.38
C ASN A 74 6.42 -18.77 1.58
N SER A 75 7.55 -19.50 1.62
CA SER A 75 7.53 -20.94 1.90
C SER A 75 7.05 -21.23 3.32
N LYS A 76 7.50 -20.47 4.32
CA LYS A 76 7.02 -20.62 5.70
C LYS A 76 5.57 -20.17 5.87
N LYS A 77 5.09 -19.21 5.09
CA LYS A 77 3.69 -18.77 5.10
C LYS A 77 2.79 -19.85 4.50
N GLN A 78 3.21 -20.50 3.42
CA GLN A 78 2.52 -21.67 2.86
C GLN A 78 2.53 -22.86 3.84
N GLU A 79 3.64 -23.11 4.52
CA GLU A 79 3.75 -24.16 5.53
C GLU A 79 2.84 -23.87 6.74
N LEU A 80 2.75 -22.60 7.17
CA LEU A 80 1.87 -22.15 8.25
C LEU A 80 0.39 -22.17 7.83
N GLU A 81 0.06 -21.84 6.58
CA GLU A 81 -1.29 -22.00 6.02
C GLU A 81 -1.69 -23.48 5.95
N LEU A 82 -0.79 -24.36 5.50
CA LEU A 82 -1.02 -25.81 5.53
C LEU A 82 -1.22 -26.32 6.96
N LEU A 83 -0.43 -25.85 7.93
CA LEU A 83 -0.56 -26.22 9.33
C LEU A 83 -1.87 -25.71 9.94
N LYS A 84 -2.29 -24.47 9.62
CA LYS A 84 -3.60 -23.92 10.01
C LYS A 84 -4.74 -24.71 9.39
N LEU A 85 -4.62 -25.10 8.13
CA LEU A 85 -5.60 -25.90 7.41
C LEU A 85 -5.68 -27.31 8.04
N GLN A 86 -4.54 -27.90 8.42
CA GLN A 86 -4.48 -29.20 9.10
C GLN A 86 -5.00 -29.13 10.54
N TYR A 87 -4.76 -28.05 11.28
CA TYR A 87 -5.38 -27.79 12.59
C TYR A 87 -6.88 -27.63 12.47
N LYS A 88 -7.35 -26.86 11.49
CA LYS A 88 -8.78 -26.68 11.19
C LYS A 88 -9.45 -27.99 10.75
N ILE A 89 -8.72 -28.87 10.05
CA ILE A 89 -9.15 -30.23 9.72
C ILE A 89 -9.22 -31.11 10.98
N ASN A 90 -8.26 -30.99 11.90
CA ASN A 90 -8.21 -31.80 13.12
C ASN A 90 -9.19 -31.33 14.21
N GLU A 91 -9.46 -30.03 14.34
CA GLU A 91 -10.53 -29.49 15.21
C GLU A 91 -11.93 -29.85 14.70
N ASN A 92 -12.10 -30.00 13.39
CA ASN A 92 -13.36 -30.43 12.76
C ASN A 92 -13.50 -31.96 12.65
N LYS A 93 -12.60 -32.76 13.24
CA LYS A 93 -12.86 -34.20 13.43
C LYS A 93 -13.89 -34.35 14.55
N PRO A 94 -15.10 -34.84 14.27
CA PRO A 94 -16.17 -34.82 15.24
C PRO A 94 -15.90 -35.83 16.37
N SER A 95 -15.80 -35.31 17.60
CA SER A 95 -16.16 -36.04 18.82
C SER A 95 -17.69 -36.15 18.99
N ALA A 96 -18.45 -36.08 17.89
CA ALA A 96 -19.90 -36.07 17.87
C ALA A 96 -20.43 -37.16 16.96
N TYR A 97 -20.20 -38.41 17.35
CA TYR A 97 -21.19 -39.45 17.08
C TYR A 97 -22.43 -39.11 17.89
N ASN A 98 -23.43 -38.48 17.26
CA ASN A 98 -24.86 -38.73 17.54
C ASN A 98 -25.77 -37.99 16.56
N LYS A 99 -26.46 -38.79 15.74
CA LYS A 99 -27.80 -38.61 15.19
C LYS A 99 -28.22 -37.18 14.80
N GLN A 100 -28.40 -36.96 13.49
CA GLN A 100 -29.75 -36.99 12.89
C GLN A 100 -29.66 -36.96 11.35
N ASN A 101 -30.46 -37.81 10.74
CA ASN A 101 -30.74 -37.81 9.31
C ASN A 101 -31.46 -36.51 8.94
N THR A 102 -30.92 -35.74 8.00
CA THR A 102 -31.60 -35.23 6.78
C THR A 102 -30.75 -34.16 6.10
N ASN A 103 -30.89 -34.12 4.77
CA ASN A 103 -30.48 -33.08 3.82
C ASN A 103 -29.00 -33.03 3.40
N THR A 104 -28.78 -33.57 2.19
CA THR A 104 -27.86 -33.14 1.12
C THR A 104 -26.94 -31.95 1.41
N SER A 105 -26.05 -32.10 2.38
CA SER A 105 -24.88 -31.23 2.52
C SER A 105 -23.77 -31.80 1.64
N ILE A 106 -23.41 -31.08 0.59
CA ILE A 106 -22.18 -31.34 -0.16
C ILE A 106 -21.01 -31.14 0.83
N ASP A 107 -20.50 -32.25 1.34
CA ASP A 107 -19.40 -32.31 2.30
C ASP A 107 -18.06 -32.40 1.56
N LEU A 108 -16.93 -32.09 2.22
CA LEU A 108 -15.58 -32.24 1.67
C LEU A 108 -15.35 -33.67 1.13
N LYS A 109 -16.03 -34.65 1.74
CA LYS A 109 -16.07 -36.05 1.32
C LYS A 109 -16.80 -36.26 -0.02
N TRP A 110 -17.84 -35.48 -0.31
CA TRP A 110 -18.52 -35.45 -1.61
C TRP A 110 -17.62 -34.84 -2.69
N ALA A 111 -16.94 -33.72 -2.37
CA ALA A 111 -16.01 -33.03 -3.28
C ALA A 111 -14.80 -33.89 -3.67
N LEU A 112 -14.21 -34.61 -2.71
CA LEU A 112 -13.11 -35.55 -2.96
C LEU A 112 -13.57 -36.84 -3.66
N MET A 113 -14.83 -37.28 -3.48
CA MET A 113 -15.36 -38.44 -4.21
C MET A 113 -15.68 -38.13 -5.67
N HIS A 114 -15.97 -36.87 -6.01
CA HIS A 114 -16.28 -36.43 -7.37
C HIS A 114 -15.11 -35.73 -8.07
N SER A 115 -13.93 -35.65 -7.45
CA SER A 115 -12.75 -35.04 -8.09
C SER A 115 -12.23 -35.82 -9.31
N ASN A 116 -12.63 -37.10 -9.45
CA ASN A 116 -12.30 -37.97 -10.59
C ASN A 116 -13.47 -38.15 -11.57
N THR A 117 -14.62 -37.52 -11.30
CA THR A 117 -15.72 -37.37 -12.27
C THR A 117 -15.58 -35.98 -12.89
N ASP A 118 -15.83 -35.82 -14.19
CA ASP A 118 -15.90 -34.50 -14.83
C ASP A 118 -16.89 -33.61 -14.07
N LEU A 119 -16.37 -32.82 -13.11
CA LEU A 119 -17.16 -31.84 -12.37
C LEU A 119 -17.63 -30.82 -13.40
N ASN A 120 -18.88 -30.95 -13.84
CA ASN A 120 -19.46 -30.03 -14.79
C ASN A 120 -19.77 -28.72 -14.04
N PHE A 121 -18.82 -27.79 -14.09
CA PHE A 121 -18.97 -26.45 -13.52
C PHE A 121 -20.02 -25.69 -14.31
N GLN A 122 -21.27 -25.80 -13.89
CA GLN A 122 -22.41 -25.11 -14.48
C GLN A 122 -22.87 -23.98 -13.56
N LEU A 123 -23.15 -22.81 -14.14
CA LEU A 123 -23.72 -21.68 -13.40
C LEU A 123 -25.14 -21.99 -12.90
N GLU A 124 -25.94 -22.66 -13.74
CA GLU A 124 -27.28 -23.10 -13.40
C GLU A 124 -27.27 -24.51 -12.79
N PRO A 125 -28.17 -24.83 -11.85
CA PRO A 125 -29.15 -23.92 -11.23
C PRO A 125 -28.50 -22.91 -10.26
N PHE A 126 -29.11 -21.73 -10.09
CA PHE A 126 -28.64 -20.69 -9.16
C PHE A 126 -28.93 -21.03 -7.69
N GLU A 127 -28.21 -22.03 -7.17
CA GLU A 127 -28.27 -22.47 -5.79
C GLU A 127 -27.12 -21.85 -4.99
N TYR A 128 -27.45 -21.06 -3.96
CA TYR A 128 -26.47 -20.29 -3.19
C TYR A 128 -25.38 -21.18 -2.56
N THR A 129 -25.76 -22.28 -1.91
CA THR A 129 -24.82 -23.19 -1.24
C THR A 129 -23.83 -23.82 -2.22
N ARG A 130 -24.31 -24.25 -3.38
CA ARG A 130 -23.50 -24.82 -4.46
C ARG A 130 -22.55 -23.79 -5.04
N LEU A 131 -23.05 -22.61 -5.39
CA LEU A 131 -22.24 -21.54 -5.98
C LEU A 131 -21.23 -20.96 -4.98
N LYS A 132 -21.59 -20.88 -3.69
CA LYS A 132 -20.67 -20.53 -2.61
C LYS A 132 -19.54 -21.54 -2.48
N PHE A 133 -19.89 -22.82 -2.47
CA PHE A 133 -18.90 -23.89 -2.47
C PHE A 133 -17.94 -23.77 -3.68
N LEU A 134 -18.47 -23.49 -4.87
CA LEU A 134 -17.64 -23.27 -6.05
C LEU A 134 -16.73 -22.05 -5.90
N LYS A 135 -17.23 -20.91 -5.38
CA LYS A 135 -16.40 -19.73 -5.14
C LYS A 135 -15.26 -20.02 -4.14
N ASP A 136 -15.58 -20.73 -3.06
CA ASP A 136 -14.65 -20.95 -1.93
C ASP A 136 -13.56 -21.99 -2.27
N PHE A 137 -13.88 -23.02 -3.06
CA PHE A 137 -12.98 -24.14 -3.37
C PHE A 137 -12.45 -24.17 -4.82
N PHE A 138 -13.18 -23.56 -5.77
CA PHE A 138 -12.92 -23.59 -7.22
C PHE A 138 -13.07 -22.19 -7.83
N TYR A 139 -12.37 -21.22 -7.24
CA TYR A 139 -12.55 -19.80 -7.59
C TYR A 139 -12.31 -19.50 -9.07
N ASN A 140 -11.33 -20.15 -9.71
CA ASN A 140 -10.98 -19.89 -11.10
C ASN A 140 -12.12 -20.31 -12.04
N GLU A 141 -12.71 -21.47 -11.79
CA GLU A 141 -13.85 -22.01 -12.52
C GLU A 141 -15.10 -21.17 -12.25
N PHE A 142 -15.34 -20.80 -10.99
CA PHE A 142 -16.42 -19.90 -10.60
C PHE A 142 -16.32 -18.53 -11.30
N TYR A 143 -15.11 -17.96 -11.38
CA TYR A 143 -14.88 -16.68 -12.02
C TYR A 143 -15.11 -16.71 -13.53
N GLN A 144 -15.09 -17.88 -14.18
CA GLN A 144 -15.36 -18.01 -15.61
C GLN A 144 -16.86 -17.98 -15.96
N PHE A 145 -17.76 -18.05 -14.98
CA PHE A 145 -19.20 -18.00 -15.26
C PHE A 145 -19.63 -16.73 -16.00
N GLU A 146 -20.58 -16.88 -16.91
CA GLU A 146 -21.03 -15.81 -17.80
C GLU A 146 -21.67 -14.66 -17.02
N THR A 147 -21.01 -13.50 -17.01
CA THR A 147 -21.44 -12.29 -16.29
C THR A 147 -22.86 -11.85 -16.70
N GLY A 148 -23.21 -11.93 -17.99
CA GLY A 148 -24.52 -11.52 -18.49
C GLY A 148 -25.68 -12.32 -17.87
N LYS A 149 -25.50 -13.63 -17.65
CA LYS A 149 -26.50 -14.47 -16.98
C LYS A 149 -26.62 -14.15 -15.50
N ILE A 150 -25.50 -13.88 -14.83
CA ILE A 150 -25.48 -13.47 -13.41
C ILE A 150 -26.25 -12.15 -13.22
N ILE A 151 -26.00 -11.16 -14.08
CA ILE A 151 -26.70 -9.87 -14.01
C ILE A 151 -28.21 -10.04 -14.24
N LYS A 152 -28.61 -10.83 -15.24
CA LYS A 152 -30.02 -11.14 -15.48
C LYS A 152 -30.68 -11.77 -14.26
N PHE A 153 -30.05 -12.79 -13.69
CA PHE A 153 -30.56 -13.46 -12.49
C PHE A 153 -30.68 -12.49 -11.30
N LEU A 154 -29.67 -11.67 -11.02
CA LEU A 154 -29.72 -10.69 -9.92
C LEU A 154 -30.85 -9.66 -10.10
N ASN A 155 -31.16 -9.25 -11.33
CA ASN A 155 -32.28 -8.35 -11.61
C ASN A 155 -33.66 -8.97 -11.34
N GLU A 156 -33.76 -10.30 -11.32
CA GLU A 156 -35.03 -11.03 -11.14
C GLU A 156 -35.30 -11.38 -9.66
N ILE A 157 -34.38 -11.08 -8.74
CA ILE A 157 -34.53 -11.40 -7.32
C ILE A 157 -35.22 -10.24 -6.57
N ASP A 158 -36.46 -10.47 -6.14
CA ASP A 158 -37.22 -9.48 -5.36
C ASP A 158 -36.82 -9.44 -3.87
N ASP A 159 -36.40 -10.57 -3.29
CA ASP A 159 -35.99 -10.63 -1.88
C ASP A 159 -34.60 -9.99 -1.70
N TYR A 160 -34.57 -8.84 -1.03
CA TYR A 160 -33.34 -8.06 -0.83
C TYR A 160 -32.24 -8.84 -0.10
N LYS A 161 -32.57 -9.70 0.87
CA LYS A 161 -31.55 -10.49 1.59
C LYS A 161 -30.94 -11.52 0.65
N LYS A 162 -31.80 -12.25 -0.07
CA LYS A 162 -31.36 -13.23 -1.06
C LYS A 162 -30.53 -12.55 -2.16
N TRP A 163 -30.97 -11.39 -2.63
CA TRP A 163 -30.25 -10.57 -3.58
C TRP A 163 -28.86 -10.20 -3.05
N LEU A 164 -28.78 -9.70 -1.82
CA LEU A 164 -27.52 -9.30 -1.18
C LEU A 164 -26.56 -10.49 -1.05
N ASP A 165 -27.06 -11.66 -0.63
CA ASP A 165 -26.27 -12.88 -0.53
C ASP A 165 -25.64 -13.27 -1.88
N PHE A 166 -26.44 -13.27 -2.96
CA PHE A 166 -25.93 -13.55 -4.30
C PHE A 166 -25.03 -12.45 -4.85
N PHE A 167 -25.32 -11.18 -4.54
CA PHE A 167 -24.46 -10.08 -4.92
C PHE A 167 -23.08 -10.22 -4.27
N CYS A 168 -22.99 -10.45 -2.95
CA CYS A 168 -21.72 -10.68 -2.26
C CYS A 168 -20.95 -11.92 -2.79
N LEU A 169 -21.68 -12.87 -3.37
CA LEU A 169 -21.07 -14.02 -4.02
C LEU A 169 -20.39 -13.63 -5.34
N PHE A 170 -21.07 -12.85 -6.19
CA PHE A 170 -20.62 -12.53 -7.55
C PHE A 170 -19.92 -11.16 -7.70
N CYS A 171 -19.89 -10.34 -6.66
CA CYS A 171 -19.26 -9.01 -6.68
C CYS A 171 -17.76 -9.02 -6.94
N CYS A 172 -17.12 -10.19 -6.98
CA CYS A 172 -15.74 -10.35 -7.45
C CYS A 172 -15.56 -9.99 -8.94
N LYS A 173 -16.65 -9.91 -9.72
CA LYS A 173 -16.66 -9.45 -11.11
C LYS A 173 -16.97 -7.96 -11.18
N LEU A 174 -16.08 -7.18 -11.79
CA LEU A 174 -16.20 -5.73 -11.91
C LEU A 174 -17.51 -5.28 -12.58
N ASP A 175 -17.98 -6.00 -13.61
CA ASP A 175 -19.23 -5.66 -14.30
C ASP A 175 -20.46 -5.87 -13.40
N VAL A 176 -20.45 -6.90 -12.56
CA VAL A 176 -21.51 -7.15 -11.56
C VAL A 176 -21.49 -6.05 -10.51
N PHE A 177 -20.29 -5.72 -9.99
CA PHE A 177 -20.11 -4.61 -9.06
C PHE A 177 -20.66 -3.29 -9.63
N ASN A 178 -20.25 -2.92 -10.85
CA ASN A 178 -20.67 -1.68 -11.50
C ASN A 178 -22.20 -1.60 -11.71
N SER A 179 -22.87 -2.75 -11.87
CA SER A 179 -24.30 -2.80 -12.13
C SER A 179 -25.17 -2.62 -10.88
N PHE A 180 -24.63 -2.88 -9.68
CA PHE A 180 -25.45 -3.16 -8.50
C PHE A 180 -24.95 -2.56 -7.18
N PHE A 181 -23.73 -2.02 -7.13
CA PHE A 181 -23.12 -1.57 -5.88
C PHE A 181 -23.92 -0.47 -5.15
N ASP A 182 -24.56 0.43 -5.88
CA ASP A 182 -25.46 1.44 -5.32
C ASP A 182 -26.66 0.84 -4.58
N LEU A 183 -27.22 -0.28 -5.09
CA LEU A 183 -28.40 -0.92 -4.51
C LEU A 183 -28.16 -1.50 -3.11
N ILE A 184 -26.90 -1.72 -2.72
CA ILE A 184 -26.53 -2.17 -1.37
C ILE A 184 -26.99 -1.16 -0.31
N PHE A 185 -27.03 0.12 -0.64
CA PHE A 185 -27.32 1.17 0.32
C PHE A 185 -28.79 1.65 0.30
N ILE A 186 -29.68 0.94 -0.40
CA ILE A 186 -31.13 1.26 -0.44
C ILE A 186 -31.76 1.29 0.96
N ASN A 187 -31.25 0.47 1.88
CA ASN A 187 -31.71 0.41 3.26
C ASN A 187 -30.53 0.15 4.22
N ASN A 188 -30.81 0.17 5.52
CA ASN A 188 -29.82 -0.03 6.59
C ASN A 188 -29.85 -1.44 7.20
N HIS A 189 -30.56 -2.40 6.61
CA HIS A 189 -30.57 -3.78 7.09
C HIS A 189 -29.30 -4.53 6.70
N PHE A 190 -28.99 -5.60 7.44
CA PHE A 190 -27.85 -6.49 7.17
C PHE A 190 -26.51 -5.75 7.19
N GLU A 191 -26.33 -4.86 8.16
CA GLU A 191 -25.15 -4.00 8.27
C GLU A 191 -23.85 -4.80 8.31
N ASP A 192 -23.81 -5.95 9.01
CA ASP A 192 -22.60 -6.77 9.13
C ASP A 192 -22.12 -7.27 7.75
N ILE A 193 -23.05 -7.70 6.90
CA ILE A 193 -22.73 -8.17 5.54
C ILE A 193 -22.22 -7.01 4.68
N LYS A 194 -22.81 -5.82 4.81
CA LYS A 194 -22.40 -4.63 4.06
C LYS A 194 -21.02 -4.14 4.46
N ILE A 195 -20.71 -4.20 5.74
CA ILE A 195 -19.40 -3.82 6.28
C ILE A 195 -18.34 -4.81 5.82
N GLU A 196 -18.58 -6.12 5.96
CA GLU A 196 -17.68 -7.17 5.46
C GLU A 196 -17.41 -7.00 3.95
N LEU A 197 -18.45 -6.67 3.19
CA LEU A 197 -18.32 -6.40 1.77
C LEU A 197 -17.42 -5.18 1.48
N LEU A 198 -17.63 -4.06 2.19
CA LEU A 198 -16.79 -2.85 2.04
C LEU A 198 -15.33 -3.09 2.41
N GLU A 199 -15.07 -3.96 3.37
CA GLU A 199 -13.71 -4.32 3.80
C GLU A 199 -13.00 -5.28 2.84
N THR A 200 -13.75 -6.07 2.07
CA THR A 200 -13.22 -7.08 1.15
C THR A 200 -13.08 -6.59 -0.29
N LEU A 201 -13.88 -5.62 -0.71
CA LEU A 201 -13.84 -5.09 -2.07
C LEU A 201 -12.62 -4.19 -2.30
N PRO A 202 -12.07 -4.15 -3.53
CA PRO A 202 -10.99 -3.22 -3.86
C PRO A 202 -11.43 -1.77 -3.67
N LEU A 203 -10.67 -0.99 -2.90
CA LEU A 203 -10.99 0.42 -2.63
C LEU A 203 -11.10 1.24 -3.91
N ASP A 204 -10.26 0.95 -4.91
CA ASP A 204 -10.32 1.63 -6.21
C ASP A 204 -11.65 1.42 -6.94
N TRP A 205 -12.37 0.32 -6.69
CA TRP A 205 -13.69 0.10 -7.29
C TRP A 205 -14.75 0.95 -6.59
N ILE A 206 -14.70 1.00 -5.25
CA ILE A 206 -15.62 1.78 -4.43
C ILE A 206 -15.48 3.27 -4.73
N ILE A 207 -14.24 3.76 -4.80
CA ILE A 207 -13.94 5.18 -4.96
C ILE A 207 -14.22 5.67 -6.38
N ASN A 208 -13.89 4.87 -7.40
CA ASN A 208 -14.09 5.23 -8.81
C ASN A 208 -15.44 4.75 -9.36
N TYR A 209 -16.39 4.41 -8.48
CA TYR A 209 -17.70 3.96 -8.91
C TYR A 209 -18.40 5.07 -9.71
N LYS A 210 -18.94 4.68 -10.87
CA LYS A 210 -19.35 5.62 -11.93
C LYS A 210 -20.54 6.51 -11.55
N ASN A 211 -21.35 6.11 -10.57
CA ASN A 211 -22.46 6.93 -10.06
C ASN A 211 -21.92 7.85 -8.96
N GLY A 212 -21.62 9.09 -9.32
CA GLY A 212 -20.78 10.04 -8.58
C GLY A 212 -21.20 10.40 -7.14
N ASP A 213 -22.38 9.97 -6.67
CA ASP A 213 -22.87 10.27 -5.32
C ASP A 213 -22.61 9.17 -4.28
N ILE A 214 -21.96 8.06 -4.67
CA ILE A 214 -21.77 6.92 -3.76
C ILE A 214 -20.96 7.27 -2.50
N LEU A 215 -20.00 8.20 -2.61
CA LEU A 215 -19.17 8.62 -1.46
C LEU A 215 -20.03 9.33 -0.40
N SER A 216 -21.05 10.09 -0.80
CA SER A 216 -21.98 10.71 0.14
C SER A 216 -22.82 9.65 0.85
N VAL A 217 -23.24 8.61 0.13
CA VAL A 217 -24.00 7.49 0.71
C VAL A 217 -23.14 6.69 1.69
N ILE A 218 -21.89 6.39 1.34
CA ILE A 218 -20.93 5.72 2.21
C ILE A 218 -20.66 6.58 3.46
N LYS A 219 -20.53 7.90 3.32
CA LYS A 219 -20.36 8.81 4.45
C LYS A 219 -21.51 8.69 5.46
N GLU A 220 -22.75 8.73 4.98
CA GLU A 220 -23.92 8.57 5.86
C GLU A 220 -23.94 7.18 6.52
N PHE A 221 -23.58 6.13 5.76
CA PHE A 221 -23.48 4.78 6.31
C PHE A 221 -22.40 4.67 7.41
N VAL A 222 -21.22 5.27 7.18
CA VAL A 222 -20.14 5.36 8.18
C VAL A 222 -20.62 6.10 9.43
N LYS A 223 -21.36 7.20 9.27
CA LYS A 223 -21.91 7.96 10.40
C LYS A 223 -22.87 7.14 11.26
N MET A 224 -23.68 6.27 10.64
CA MET A 224 -24.61 5.40 11.37
C MET A 224 -23.90 4.22 12.05
N PHE A 225 -22.89 3.64 11.41
CA PHE A 225 -22.25 2.38 11.85
C PHE A 225 -20.77 2.54 12.22
N TYR A 226 -20.34 3.74 12.62
CA TYR A 226 -18.92 4.09 12.86
C TYR A 226 -18.17 3.10 13.77
N HIS A 227 -18.86 2.51 14.75
CA HIS A 227 -18.29 1.57 15.71
C HIS A 227 -17.81 0.26 15.09
N LYS A 228 -18.33 -0.14 13.92
CA LYS A 228 -17.92 -1.33 13.17
C LYS A 228 -17.05 -0.99 11.95
N MET A 229 -16.93 0.27 11.57
CA MET A 229 -16.26 0.72 10.33
C MET A 229 -14.77 1.04 10.50
N THR A 230 -14.18 0.78 11.67
CA THR A 230 -12.79 1.16 11.99
C THR A 230 -11.78 0.59 10.99
N ILE A 231 -11.93 -0.68 10.60
CA ILE A 231 -11.03 -1.35 9.66
C ILE A 231 -11.18 -0.77 8.25
N PHE A 232 -12.41 -0.59 7.77
CA PHE A 232 -12.67 0.04 6.48
C PHE A 232 -12.02 1.44 6.38
N ILE A 233 -12.22 2.30 7.39
CA ILE A 233 -11.63 3.63 7.45
C ILE A 233 -10.10 3.56 7.54
N TYR A 234 -9.54 2.61 8.30
CA TYR A 234 -8.11 2.40 8.38
C TYR A 234 -7.53 2.08 6.99
N ASN A 235 -8.16 1.18 6.23
CA ASN A 235 -7.74 0.83 4.88
C ASN A 235 -7.77 2.05 3.94
N ILE A 236 -8.82 2.88 4.01
CA ILE A 236 -8.89 4.12 3.23
C ILE A 236 -7.77 5.09 3.63
N THR A 237 -7.50 5.25 4.92
CA THR A 237 -6.45 6.15 5.41
C THR A 237 -5.07 5.74 4.90
N LYS A 238 -4.84 4.43 4.77
CA LYS A 238 -3.58 3.87 4.30
C LYS A 238 -3.40 4.00 2.79
N GLU A 239 -4.44 3.74 1.99
CA GLU A 239 -4.33 3.70 0.53
C GLU A 239 -4.67 5.03 -0.17
N ARG A 240 -5.61 5.79 0.39
CA ARG A 240 -6.18 7.01 -0.21
C ARG A 240 -6.53 8.05 0.88
N PRO A 241 -5.54 8.58 1.60
CA PRO A 241 -5.77 9.43 2.78
C PRO A 241 -6.57 10.70 2.51
N PHE A 242 -6.51 11.25 1.29
CA PHE A 242 -7.28 12.44 0.92
C PHE A 242 -8.81 12.23 1.01
N ILE A 243 -9.29 10.99 0.91
CA ILE A 243 -10.72 10.64 0.95
C ILE A 243 -11.28 10.73 2.36
N ILE A 244 -10.43 10.56 3.38
CA ILE A 244 -10.85 10.53 4.78
C ILE A 244 -11.60 11.81 5.17
N ASN A 245 -11.18 12.97 4.68
CA ASN A 245 -11.84 14.24 4.97
C ASN A 245 -13.26 14.36 4.36
N PHE A 246 -13.58 13.53 3.36
CA PHE A 246 -14.93 13.47 2.80
C PHE A 246 -15.83 12.55 3.62
N LEU A 247 -15.28 11.42 4.10
CA LEU A 247 -16.02 10.36 4.80
C LEU A 247 -16.17 10.60 6.30
N LEU A 248 -15.20 11.26 6.93
CA LEU A 248 -15.20 11.53 8.36
C LEU A 248 -15.30 13.02 8.63
N ASP A 249 -16.11 13.36 9.61
CA ASP A 249 -16.03 14.63 10.32
C ASP A 249 -15.31 14.45 11.66
N ALA A 250 -14.92 15.57 12.28
CA ALA A 250 -14.22 15.54 13.55
C ALA A 250 -15.08 14.92 14.68
N GLU A 251 -16.42 14.96 14.57
CA GLU A 251 -17.33 14.39 15.57
C GLU A 251 -17.30 12.86 15.54
N ILE A 252 -17.49 12.25 14.37
CA ILE A 252 -17.42 10.80 14.15
C ILE A 252 -16.02 10.31 14.48
N PHE A 253 -14.97 11.00 14.02
CA PHE A 253 -13.60 10.63 14.35
C PHE A 253 -13.35 10.59 15.86
N THR A 254 -13.84 11.60 16.60
CA THR A 254 -13.76 11.63 18.08
C THR A 254 -14.47 10.42 18.69
N LYS A 255 -15.65 10.05 18.18
CA LYS A 255 -16.39 8.87 18.66
C LYS A 255 -15.64 7.55 18.38
N MET A 256 -14.95 7.45 17.25
CA MET A 256 -14.19 6.25 16.87
C MET A 256 -12.95 6.05 17.75
N ILE A 257 -12.21 7.12 18.06
CA ILE A 257 -10.95 6.98 18.82
C ILE A 257 -11.16 6.92 20.34
N LYS A 258 -12.30 7.41 20.86
CA LYS A 258 -12.64 7.40 22.29
C LYS A 258 -12.69 6.00 22.91
N ASN A 259 -12.89 4.96 22.09
CA ASN A 259 -13.05 3.60 22.59
C ASN A 259 -11.74 2.96 23.10
N GLU A 260 -10.57 3.60 22.88
CA GLU A 260 -9.24 3.17 23.33
C GLU A 260 -8.88 1.70 23.02
N ASN A 261 -9.54 1.09 22.03
CA ASN A 261 -9.25 -0.27 21.62
C ASN A 261 -8.06 -0.31 20.62
N HIS A 262 -7.52 -1.51 20.40
CA HIS A 262 -6.35 -1.70 19.53
C HIS A 262 -6.58 -1.15 18.10
N GLU A 263 -7.76 -1.36 17.53
CA GLU A 263 -8.10 -0.91 16.18
C GLU A 263 -8.21 0.62 16.08
N SER A 264 -8.86 1.25 17.08
CA SER A 264 -8.97 2.70 17.21
C SER A 264 -7.59 3.36 17.34
N ASN A 265 -6.67 2.74 18.09
CA ASN A 265 -5.29 3.23 18.22
C ASN A 265 -4.50 3.08 16.91
N LEU A 266 -4.68 1.97 16.18
CA LEU A 266 -4.11 1.81 14.85
C LEU A 266 -4.63 2.86 13.87
N LEU A 267 -5.94 3.09 13.86
CA LEU A 267 -6.58 4.12 13.04
C LEU A 267 -6.05 5.52 13.38
N LEU A 268 -6.00 5.87 14.67
CA LEU A 268 -5.49 7.14 15.15
C LEU A 268 -4.06 7.39 14.65
N ASN A 269 -3.18 6.40 14.81
CA ASN A 269 -1.79 6.49 14.37
C ASN A 269 -1.67 6.71 12.85
N GLU A 270 -2.48 6.00 12.06
CA GLU A 270 -2.46 6.11 10.60
C GLU A 270 -2.96 7.48 10.13
N ILE A 271 -4.05 7.98 10.74
CA ILE A 271 -4.61 9.30 10.45
C ILE A 271 -3.60 10.40 10.79
N CYS A 272 -2.89 10.29 11.92
CA CYS A 272 -1.87 11.26 12.31
C CYS A 272 -0.70 11.32 11.31
N LYS A 273 -0.29 10.17 10.78
CA LYS A 273 0.81 10.09 9.79
C LYS A 273 0.42 10.63 8.41
N ASN A 274 -0.81 10.38 7.97
CA ASN A 274 -1.22 10.64 6.58
C ASN A 274 -2.02 11.95 6.38
N GLY A 275 -1.99 12.87 7.36
CA GLY A 275 -2.53 14.22 7.20
C GLY A 275 -3.94 14.45 7.75
N GLY A 276 -4.24 13.88 8.92
CA GLY A 276 -5.52 14.00 9.63
C GLY A 276 -5.78 15.30 10.39
N LEU A 277 -5.01 16.37 10.16
CA LEU A 277 -5.12 17.62 10.94
C LEU A 277 -6.54 18.20 10.95
N ASN A 278 -7.27 18.08 9.84
CA ASN A 278 -8.65 18.55 9.69
C ASN A 278 -9.66 17.84 10.61
N LEU A 279 -9.30 16.65 11.12
CA LEU A 279 -10.13 15.89 12.05
C LEU A 279 -9.82 16.22 13.51
N ILE A 280 -8.72 16.93 13.78
CA ILE A 280 -8.30 17.29 15.14
C ILE A 280 -9.02 18.55 15.59
N ASN A 281 -9.62 18.50 16.78
CA ASN A 281 -10.31 19.61 17.40
C ASN A 281 -10.08 19.62 18.93
N ARG A 282 -10.64 20.63 19.61
CA ARG A 282 -10.54 20.77 21.07
C ARG A 282 -11.10 19.57 21.88
N TYR A 283 -11.93 18.73 21.26
CA TYR A 283 -12.57 17.59 21.90
C TYR A 283 -11.82 16.28 21.75
N ASN A 284 -10.85 16.18 20.83
CA ASN A 284 -10.09 14.96 20.62
C ASN A 284 -8.58 15.12 20.73
N PHE A 285 -8.09 16.35 20.82
CA PHE A 285 -6.66 16.63 20.96
C PHE A 285 -6.02 15.91 22.15
N HIS A 286 -6.76 15.77 23.26
CA HIS A 286 -6.27 15.11 24.48
C HIS A 286 -6.08 13.58 24.35
N PHE A 287 -6.54 12.96 23.27
CA PHE A 287 -6.28 11.55 22.98
C PHE A 287 -4.96 11.33 22.24
N LEU A 288 -4.27 12.41 21.83
CA LEU A 288 -3.03 12.33 21.06
C LEU A 288 -1.81 12.27 21.98
N ASN A 289 -0.87 11.38 21.67
CA ASN A 289 0.45 11.38 22.31
C ASN A 289 1.45 12.28 21.55
N ASN A 290 2.60 12.56 22.16
CA ASN A 290 3.61 13.46 21.59
C ASN A 290 4.10 13.01 20.20
N ASP A 291 4.24 11.69 19.97
CA ASP A 291 4.65 11.16 18.67
C ASP A 291 3.60 11.47 17.59
N GLN A 292 2.32 11.30 17.90
CA GLN A 292 1.20 11.62 17.00
C GLN A 292 1.12 13.12 16.71
N LEU A 293 1.29 13.96 17.74
CA LEU A 293 1.35 15.41 17.58
C LEU A 293 2.51 15.84 16.69
N LYS A 294 3.68 15.22 16.85
CA LYS A 294 4.84 15.44 15.99
C LYS A 294 4.57 15.07 14.54
N TYR A 295 3.87 13.97 14.27
CA TYR A 295 3.48 13.61 12.90
C TYR A 295 2.49 14.62 12.28
N LEU A 296 1.53 15.11 13.08
CA LEU A 296 0.50 16.05 12.63
C LEU A 296 1.04 17.43 12.31
N TYR A 297 1.82 18.00 13.24
CA TYR A 297 2.33 19.38 13.15
C TYR A 297 3.69 19.47 12.46
N LYS A 298 4.40 18.36 12.29
CA LYS A 298 5.71 18.29 11.58
C LYS A 298 6.67 19.37 12.10
N ASP A 299 7.02 20.32 11.24
CA ASP A 299 7.97 21.40 11.55
C ASP A 299 7.39 22.44 12.52
N ASP A 300 6.06 22.52 12.64
CA ASP A 300 5.36 23.41 13.57
C ASP A 300 5.27 22.82 14.99
N TYR A 301 5.70 21.57 15.19
CA TYR A 301 5.72 20.94 16.51
C TYR A 301 6.90 21.45 17.34
N ILE A 302 6.61 22.14 18.44
CA ILE A 302 7.62 22.62 19.40
C ILE A 302 7.49 21.80 20.69
N ASP A 303 8.52 21.00 20.99
CA ASP A 303 8.65 20.35 22.30
C ASP A 303 9.17 21.38 23.31
N PHE A 304 8.32 21.75 24.27
CA PHE A 304 8.77 22.45 25.48
C PHE A 304 9.18 21.37 26.49
N LEU A 305 10.49 21.11 26.55
CA LEU A 305 11.11 20.23 27.55
C LEU A 305 10.93 20.75 28.97
#